data_AF-A0A7C5UF23-F1
#
_entry.id   AF-A0A7C5UF23-F1
#
_cell.length_a   1.000
_cell.length_b   1.000
_cell.length_c   1.000
_cell.angle_alpha   90.00
_cell.angle_beta   90.00
_cell.angle_gamma   90.00
#
_symmetry.space_group_name_H-M   'P 1'
#
loop_
_entity.id
_entity.type
_entity.pdbx_description
1 polymer ?
#
loop_
_entity_poly.entity_id
_entity_poly.type
_entity_poly.pdbx_seq_one_letter_code
_entity_poly.pdbx_strand_id
1 'polypeptide(L)'
;MARKAFPDNPPCPRCGDTCVVKNGSKGGRPRWVCRGCGRSFGPTLGTAIYRLRNSPTEVARTLLVVMRQGSLSAVEEITNHKYETIGRWLRAAAAQAEVITNALVHDFHLTAMEVDAFWSFVKKSVSLLETHQTRWQGWARIGNA
;
A
#
# COMPACT_ATOMS: atom_id res chain seq x y z
N MET A 1 -32.71 -19.05 -6.08
CA MET A 1 -33.02 -17.63 -6.38
C MET A 1 -31.83 -16.97 -7.05
N ALA A 2 -32.01 -16.31 -8.19
CA ALA A 2 -30.96 -15.54 -8.85
C ALA A 2 -30.68 -14.25 -8.04
N ARG A 3 -29.46 -14.11 -7.51
CA ARG A 3 -29.06 -12.87 -6.82
C ARG A 3 -28.96 -11.74 -7.86
N LYS A 4 -29.71 -10.66 -7.66
CA LYS A 4 -29.67 -9.46 -8.50
C LYS A 4 -28.45 -8.59 -8.15
N ALA A 5 -27.98 -7.81 -9.12
CA ALA A 5 -27.01 -6.74 -8.86
C ALA A 5 -27.68 -5.67 -8.01
N PHE A 6 -26.96 -5.17 -7.01
CA PHE A 6 -27.42 -4.08 -6.16
C PHE A 6 -26.67 -2.80 -6.57
N PRO A 7 -27.33 -1.63 -6.61
CA PRO A 7 -26.68 -0.38 -7.01
C PRO A 7 -25.42 -0.04 -6.20
N ASP A 8 -25.41 -0.40 -4.92
CA ASP A 8 -24.31 -0.11 -3.99
C ASP A 8 -23.12 -1.09 -4.11
N ASN A 9 -23.20 -2.09 -5.00
CA ASN A 9 -22.08 -2.99 -5.20
C ASN A 9 -20.94 -2.26 -5.94
N PRO A 10 -19.67 -2.50 -5.55
CA PRO A 10 -18.55 -1.89 -6.23
C PRO A 10 -18.49 -2.35 -7.70
N PRO A 11 -18.07 -1.47 -8.63
CA PRO A 11 -17.85 -1.85 -10.02
C PRO A 11 -16.75 -2.91 -10.12
N CYS A 12 -16.74 -3.68 -11.20
CA CYS A 12 -15.71 -4.69 -11.39
C CYS A 12 -14.34 -4.04 -11.62
N PRO A 13 -13.32 -4.32 -10.79
CA PRO A 13 -12.00 -3.70 -10.92
C PRO A 13 -11.20 -4.21 -12.14
N ARG A 14 -11.76 -5.13 -12.94
CA ARG A 14 -11.09 -5.70 -14.12
C ARG A 14 -11.68 -5.21 -15.44
N CYS A 15 -12.99 -5.03 -15.51
CA CYS A 15 -13.69 -4.65 -16.75
C CYS A 15 -14.62 -3.44 -16.59
N GLY A 16 -14.71 -2.84 -15.40
CA GLY A 16 -15.53 -1.66 -15.12
C GLY A 16 -17.04 -1.90 -15.02
N ASP A 17 -17.52 -3.09 -15.36
CA ASP A 17 -18.95 -3.44 -15.35
C ASP A 17 -19.57 -3.31 -13.95
N THR A 18 -20.79 -2.75 -13.90
CA THR A 18 -21.60 -2.54 -12.68
C THR A 18 -22.54 -3.70 -12.39
N CYS A 19 -22.65 -4.69 -13.28
CA CYS A 19 -23.44 -5.92 -13.08
C CYS A 19 -22.74 -6.88 -12.09
N VAL A 20 -22.46 -6.39 -10.89
CA VAL A 20 -21.75 -7.11 -9.83
C VAL A 20 -22.74 -7.64 -8.80
N VAL A 21 -22.62 -8.91 -8.43
CA VAL A 21 -23.48 -9.56 -7.44
C VAL A 21 -22.67 -10.12 -6.28
N LYS A 22 -23.24 -10.08 -5.07
CA LYS A 22 -22.60 -10.63 -3.87
C LYS A 22 -22.44 -12.15 -3.98
N ASN A 23 -21.24 -12.65 -3.71
CA ASN A 23 -20.84 -14.06 -3.78
C ASN A 23 -20.38 -14.60 -2.41
N GLY A 24 -21.21 -14.38 -1.38
CA GLY A 24 -20.91 -14.79 -0.01
C GLY A 24 -19.85 -13.94 0.68
N SER A 25 -19.21 -14.50 1.71
CA SER A 25 -18.11 -13.88 2.45
C SER A 25 -17.04 -14.91 2.79
N LYS A 26 -15.81 -14.46 3.00
CA LYS A 26 -14.72 -15.31 3.53
C LYS A 26 -13.96 -14.52 4.60
N GLY A 27 -13.85 -15.07 5.80
CA GLY A 27 -13.17 -14.40 6.93
C GLY A 27 -13.78 -13.04 7.26
N GLY A 28 -15.11 -12.95 7.29
CA GLY A 28 -15.85 -11.71 7.56
C GLY A 28 -15.89 -10.71 6.40
N ARG A 29 -15.08 -10.89 5.35
CA ARG A 29 -15.03 -9.97 4.20
C ARG A 29 -15.99 -10.42 3.10
N PRO A 30 -16.83 -9.53 2.54
CA PRO A 30 -17.70 -9.88 1.42
C PRO A 30 -16.89 -10.27 0.18
N ARG A 31 -17.48 -11.09 -0.67
CA ARG A 31 -16.99 -11.38 -2.01
C ARG A 31 -18.04 -11.01 -3.02
N TRP A 32 -17.59 -10.69 -4.23
CA TRP A 32 -18.45 -10.39 -5.36
C TRP A 32 -18.04 -11.19 -6.58
N VAL A 33 -18.97 -11.33 -7.52
CA VAL A 33 -18.71 -11.85 -8.86
C VAL A 33 -19.31 -10.88 -9.88
N CYS A 34 -18.50 -10.50 -10.87
CA CYS A 34 -18.94 -9.69 -12.00
C CYS A 34 -19.66 -10.59 -13.01
N ARG A 35 -20.85 -10.17 -13.47
CA ARG A 35 -21.61 -10.90 -14.48
C ARG A 35 -21.11 -10.66 -15.90
N GLY A 36 -20.51 -9.50 -16.21
CA GLY A 36 -19.90 -9.25 -17.52
C GLY A 36 -18.67 -10.12 -17.79
N CYS A 37 -17.72 -10.21 -16.85
CA CYS A 37 -16.48 -10.97 -17.07
C CYS A 37 -16.40 -12.31 -16.31
N GLY A 38 -17.41 -12.67 -15.52
CA GLY A 38 -17.47 -13.91 -14.74
C GLY A 38 -16.48 -14.03 -13.57
N ARG A 39 -15.62 -13.04 -13.36
CA ARG A 39 -14.53 -13.12 -12.36
C ARG A 39 -15.02 -12.70 -10.97
N SER A 40 -14.55 -13.41 -9.95
CA SER A 40 -14.80 -13.06 -8.56
C SER A 40 -13.71 -12.14 -8.00
N PHE A 41 -14.11 -11.23 -7.12
CA PHE A 41 -13.19 -10.34 -6.42
C PHE A 41 -13.64 -10.09 -4.98
N GLY A 42 -12.71 -9.57 -4.18
CA GLY A 42 -12.96 -9.14 -2.80
C GLY A 42 -12.58 -7.67 -2.64
N PRO A 43 -12.81 -7.09 -1.45
CA PRO A 43 -12.71 -5.65 -1.23
C PRO A 43 -11.29 -5.13 -1.35
N THR A 44 -10.29 -5.98 -1.09
CA THR A 44 -8.88 -5.61 -1.16
C THR A 44 -8.27 -5.90 -2.53
N LEU A 45 -9.04 -6.38 -3.53
CA LEU A 45 -8.46 -6.61 -4.85
C LEU A 45 -8.01 -5.27 -5.45
N GLY A 46 -6.74 -5.19 -5.87
CA GLY A 46 -6.17 -3.98 -6.43
C GLY A 46 -5.69 -2.97 -5.39
N THR A 47 -5.67 -3.30 -4.10
CA THR A 47 -5.09 -2.43 -3.06
C THR A 47 -3.74 -2.92 -2.58
N ALA A 48 -2.95 -2.04 -1.94
CA ALA A 48 -1.65 -2.38 -1.36
C ALA A 48 -1.70 -3.50 -0.29
N ILE A 49 -2.90 -3.78 0.24
CA ILE A 49 -3.15 -4.82 1.25
C ILE A 49 -3.77 -6.11 0.67
N TYR A 50 -3.79 -6.25 -0.65
CA TYR A 50 -4.33 -7.45 -1.29
C TYR A 50 -3.57 -8.71 -0.88
N ARG A 51 -4.31 -9.77 -0.53
CA ARG A 51 -3.78 -11.08 -0.08
C ARG A 51 -2.85 -11.03 1.14
N LEU A 52 -2.84 -9.93 1.89
CA LEU A 52 -2.16 -9.87 3.18
C LEU A 52 -3.05 -10.52 4.26
N ARG A 53 -2.40 -11.30 5.14
CA ARG A 53 -3.03 -11.86 6.34
C ARG A 53 -3.06 -10.84 7.49
N ASN A 54 -2.08 -9.95 7.51
CA ASN A 54 -1.93 -8.89 8.49
C ASN A 54 -3.05 -7.87 8.36
N SER A 55 -3.33 -7.18 9.47
CA SER A 55 -4.37 -6.16 9.49
C SER A 55 -3.92 -4.93 8.67
N PRO A 56 -4.86 -4.18 8.05
CA PRO A 56 -4.51 -2.94 7.34
C PRO A 56 -3.76 -1.93 8.22
N THR A 57 -4.15 -1.86 9.50
CA THR A 57 -3.55 -0.97 10.50
C THR A 57 -2.11 -1.35 10.82
N GLU A 58 -1.82 -2.64 10.98
CA GLU A 58 -0.47 -3.17 11.18
C GLU A 58 0.44 -2.86 10.00
N VAL A 59 -0.02 -3.15 8.77
CA VAL A 59 0.73 -2.85 7.54
C VAL A 59 1.00 -1.35 7.42
N ALA A 60 -0.01 -0.51 7.66
CA ALA A 60 0.13 0.95 7.61
C ALA A 60 1.13 1.47 8.66
N ARG A 61 1.06 0.98 9.90
CA ARG A 61 2.01 1.34 10.96
C ARG A 61 3.43 0.95 10.58
N THR A 62 3.65 -0.27 10.08
CA THR A 62 4.97 -0.71 9.65
C THR A 62 5.54 0.17 8.53
N LEU A 63 4.74 0.49 7.51
CA LEU A 63 5.17 1.37 6.43
C LEU A 63 5.48 2.80 6.92
N LEU A 64 4.75 3.31 7.91
CA LEU A 64 5.07 4.59 8.55
C LEU A 64 6.42 4.54 9.27
N VAL A 65 6.73 3.44 9.97
CA VAL A 65 8.04 3.24 10.61
C VAL A 65 9.16 3.17 9.56
N VAL A 66 8.94 2.52 8.41
CA VAL A 66 9.89 2.52 7.29
C VAL A 66 10.22 3.95 6.85
N MET A 67 9.21 4.79 6.65
CA MET A 67 9.40 6.18 6.23
C MET A 67 10.24 6.99 7.24
N ARG A 68 10.07 6.73 8.53
CA ARG A 68 10.78 7.44 9.60
C ARG A 68 12.22 6.96 9.79
N GLN A 69 12.42 5.64 9.87
CA GLN A 69 13.69 5.03 10.27
C GLN A 69 14.68 4.86 9.10
N GLY A 70 14.20 4.70 7.86
CA GLY A 70 15.05 4.53 6.67
C GLY A 70 15.85 3.22 6.59
N SER A 71 15.88 2.40 7.65
CA SER A 71 16.51 1.07 7.69
C SER A 71 15.46 -0.03 7.89
N LEU A 72 15.40 -0.99 6.97
CA LEU A 72 14.46 -2.12 7.08
C LEU A 72 14.80 -3.06 8.25
N SER A 73 16.07 -3.18 8.63
CA SER A 73 16.50 -3.97 9.78
C SER A 73 16.02 -3.35 11.09
N ALA A 74 16.11 -2.02 11.23
CA ALA A 74 15.55 -1.31 12.39
C ALA A 74 14.02 -1.45 12.45
N VAL A 75 13.35 -1.44 11.28
CA VAL A 75 11.90 -1.64 11.22
C VAL A 75 11.53 -3.07 11.62
N GLU A 76 12.34 -4.07 11.24
CA GLU A 76 12.14 -5.46 11.65
C GLU A 76 12.21 -5.60 13.17
N GLU A 77 13.19 -4.96 13.83
CA GLU A 77 13.30 -4.95 15.29
C GLU A 77 12.08 -4.31 15.97
N ILE A 78 11.61 -3.17 15.45
CA ILE A 78 10.47 -2.42 16.03
C ILE A 78 9.13 -3.14 15.80
N THR A 79 8.94 -3.72 14.62
CA THR A 79 7.63 -4.24 14.18
C THR A 79 7.53 -5.76 14.27
N ASN A 80 8.63 -6.45 14.57
CA ASN A 80 8.75 -7.90 14.60
C ASN A 80 8.26 -8.58 13.30
N HIS A 81 8.52 -7.94 12.17
CA HIS A 81 8.26 -8.47 10.83
C HIS A 81 9.55 -8.55 10.06
N LYS A 82 9.80 -9.69 9.39
CA LYS A 82 11.00 -9.84 8.56
C LYS A 82 11.13 -8.73 7.52
N TYR A 83 12.34 -8.20 7.34
CA TYR A 83 12.63 -7.13 6.37
C TYR A 83 12.14 -7.48 4.94
N GLU A 84 12.17 -8.75 4.54
CA GLU A 84 11.66 -9.24 3.25
C GLU A 84 10.16 -9.03 3.11
N THR A 85 9.42 -9.27 4.19
CA THR A 85 7.97 -9.07 4.26
C THR A 85 7.64 -7.59 4.22
N ILE A 86 8.38 -6.77 4.97
CA ILE A 86 8.26 -5.32 4.97
C ILE A 86 8.55 -4.78 3.56
N GLY A 87 9.62 -5.24 2.92
CA GLY A 87 9.98 -4.86 1.56
C GLY A 87 8.92 -5.24 0.52
N ARG A 88 8.25 -6.39 0.70
CA ARG A 88 7.10 -6.77 -0.14
C ARG A 88 5.91 -5.82 0.05
N TRP A 89 5.60 -5.41 1.28
CA TRP A 89 4.54 -4.43 1.52
C TRP A 89 4.89 -3.07 0.95
N LEU A 90 6.15 -2.65 1.09
CA LEU A 90 6.63 -1.39 0.55
C LEU A 90 6.50 -1.35 -0.98
N ARG A 91 6.89 -2.43 -1.67
CA ARG A 91 6.70 -2.55 -3.13
C ARG A 91 5.22 -2.55 -3.53
N ALA A 92 4.36 -3.25 -2.79
CA ALA A 92 2.93 -3.27 -3.05
C ALA A 92 2.29 -1.88 -2.86
N ALA A 93 2.72 -1.14 -1.83
CA ALA A 93 2.29 0.23 -1.61
C ALA A 93 2.83 1.18 -2.69
N ALA A 94 4.10 1.05 -3.08
CA ALA A 94 4.71 1.84 -4.15
C ALA A 94 4.00 1.63 -5.50
N ALA A 95 3.59 0.40 -5.82
CA ALA A 95 2.81 0.10 -7.02
C ALA A 95 1.39 0.73 -7.00
N GLN A 96 0.95 1.25 -5.86
CA GLN A 96 -0.32 1.94 -5.68
C GLN A 96 -0.10 3.40 -5.25
N ALA A 97 1.12 3.92 -5.39
CA ALA A 97 1.50 5.23 -4.87
C ALA A 97 0.62 6.34 -5.43
N GLU A 98 0.33 6.34 -6.74
CA GLU A 98 -0.53 7.35 -7.36
C GLU A 98 -1.95 7.37 -6.77
N VAL A 99 -2.57 6.20 -6.63
CA VAL A 99 -3.92 6.06 -6.03
C VAL A 99 -3.90 6.52 -4.56
N ILE A 100 -2.85 6.15 -3.82
CA ILE A 100 -2.66 6.56 -2.42
C ILE A 100 -2.47 8.07 -2.33
N THR A 101 -1.60 8.66 -3.15
CA THR A 101 -1.34 10.10 -3.18
C THR A 101 -2.59 10.88 -3.57
N ASN A 102 -3.34 10.42 -4.56
CA ASN A 102 -4.58 11.08 -4.98
C ASN A 102 -5.62 11.11 -3.85
N ALA A 103 -5.81 9.97 -3.17
CA ALA A 103 -6.67 9.89 -1.99
C ALA A 103 -6.16 10.80 -0.86
N LEU A 104 -4.85 10.85 -0.59
CA LEU A 104 -4.29 11.72 0.44
C LEU A 104 -4.47 13.21 0.12
N VAL A 105 -4.23 13.62 -1.12
CA VAL A 105 -4.33 15.04 -1.52
C VAL A 105 -5.78 15.52 -1.49
N HIS A 106 -6.72 14.72 -1.96
CA HIS A 106 -8.12 15.13 -2.07
C HIS A 106 -8.94 14.86 -0.80
N ASP A 107 -8.72 13.72 -0.12
CA ASP A 107 -9.57 13.30 1.00
C ASP A 107 -9.05 13.79 2.36
N PHE A 108 -7.76 14.13 2.50
CA PHE A 108 -7.19 14.62 3.77
C PHE A 108 -7.02 16.14 3.86
N HIS A 109 -7.44 16.90 2.83
CA HIS A 109 -7.44 18.37 2.83
C HIS A 109 -6.10 19.02 3.24
N LEU A 110 -4.98 18.47 2.77
CA LEU A 110 -3.65 19.04 3.03
C LEU A 110 -3.53 20.44 2.42
N THR A 111 -2.88 21.35 3.13
CA THR A 111 -2.60 22.69 2.61
C THR A 111 -1.51 22.64 1.52
N ALA A 112 -1.51 23.63 0.62
CA ALA A 112 -0.49 23.72 -0.43
C ALA A 112 0.95 23.73 0.13
N MET A 113 1.16 24.36 1.30
CA MET A 113 2.44 24.38 1.98
C MET A 113 2.87 23.00 2.50
N GLU A 114 1.95 22.22 3.06
CA GLU A 114 2.26 20.87 3.54
C GLU A 114 2.61 19.92 2.38
N VAL A 115 1.90 20.06 1.26
CA VAL A 115 2.18 19.32 0.03
C VAL A 115 3.55 19.70 -0.54
N ASP A 116 3.90 21.00 -0.58
CA ASP A 116 5.21 21.47 -1.06
C ASP A 116 6.37 21.01 -0.16
N ALA A 117 6.20 21.10 1.16
CA ALA A 117 7.19 20.60 2.12
C ALA A 117 7.42 19.09 1.95
N PHE A 118 6.34 18.33 1.74
CA PHE A 118 6.42 16.90 1.47
C PHE A 118 7.21 16.60 0.17
N TRP A 119 6.87 17.28 -0.94
CA TRP A 119 7.57 17.06 -2.21
C TRP A 119 9.01 17.52 -2.19
N SER A 120 9.35 18.58 -1.46
CA SER A 120 10.73 19.00 -1.22
C SER A 120 11.56 17.91 -0.52
N PHE A 121 10.99 17.26 0.49
CA PHE A 121 11.62 16.12 1.16
C PHE A 121 11.82 14.91 0.22
N VAL A 122 10.78 14.58 -0.57
CA VAL A 122 10.85 13.49 -1.55
C VAL A 122 11.93 13.77 -2.59
N LYS A 123 11.96 14.97 -3.17
CA LYS A 123 12.96 15.37 -4.18
C LYS A 123 14.39 15.26 -3.66
N LYS A 124 14.64 15.71 -2.42
CA LYS A 124 15.95 15.56 -1.77
C LYS A 124 16.34 14.08 -1.63
N SER A 125 15.39 13.24 -1.25
CA SER A 125 15.62 11.80 -1.06
C SER A 125 15.90 11.08 -2.40
N VAL A 126 15.18 11.44 -3.47
CA VAL A 126 15.41 10.89 -4.83
C VAL A 126 16.80 11.27 -5.33
N SER A 127 17.19 12.54 -5.21
CA SER A 127 18.51 13.01 -5.64
C SER A 127 19.67 12.28 -4.92
N LEU A 128 19.51 11.98 -3.62
CA LEU A 128 20.50 11.19 -2.86
C LEU A 128 20.61 9.75 -3.38
N LEU A 129 19.48 9.13 -3.76
CA LEU A 129 19.47 7.79 -4.31
C LEU A 129 20.12 7.74 -5.71
N GLU A 130 19.81 8.72 -6.57
CA GLU A 130 20.36 8.83 -7.93
C GLU A 130 21.89 9.04 -7.93
N THR A 131 22.40 9.77 -6.95
CA THR A 131 23.83 10.02 -6.79
C THR A 131 24.59 8.85 -6.14
N HIS A 132 23.92 7.73 -5.85
CA HIS A 132 24.45 6.61 -5.04
C HIS A 132 25.07 7.08 -3.71
N GLN A 133 24.68 8.25 -3.22
CA GLN A 133 25.18 8.82 -2.00
C GLN A 133 24.39 8.13 -0.87
N THR A 134 25.02 7.16 -0.22
CA THR A 134 24.38 6.49 0.91
C THR A 134 24.00 7.54 1.95
N ARG A 135 22.75 7.50 2.42
CA ARG A 135 22.25 8.37 3.50
C ARG A 135 23.13 8.26 4.77
N TRP A 136 23.96 7.22 4.87
CA TRP A 136 24.89 6.92 5.96
C TRP A 136 26.19 6.27 5.44
N GLN A 137 27.34 6.89 5.74
CA GLN A 137 28.70 6.35 5.52
C GLN A 137 29.26 5.59 6.74
N GLY A 138 28.49 5.42 7.82
CA GLY A 138 29.03 5.08 9.14
C GLY A 138 29.26 3.59 9.47
N TRP A 139 28.73 2.64 8.71
CA TRP A 139 28.73 1.22 9.12
C TRP A 139 29.59 0.28 8.27
N ALA A 140 30.21 0.76 7.18
CA ALA A 140 31.08 -0.07 6.33
C ALA A 140 32.51 -0.27 6.89
N ARG A 141 32.79 0.11 8.15
CA ARG A 141 34.15 0.05 8.75
C ARG A 141 34.27 -0.81 10.01
N ILE A 142 33.22 -1.48 10.47
CA ILE A 142 33.31 -2.40 11.62
C ILE A 142 33.18 -3.82 11.09
N GLY A 143 34.33 -4.41 10.74
CA GLY A 143 34.39 -5.79 10.26
C GLY A 143 35.79 -6.27 9.86
N ASN A 144 36.86 -5.60 10.28
CA ASN A 144 38.23 -6.12 10.23
C ASN A 144 38.97 -5.65 11.49
N ALA A 145 38.83 -6.43 12.57
CA ALA A 145 39.78 -6.53 13.67
C ALA A 145 39.53 -7.89 14.35
#